data_AF-A0A023GAW8-F1
#
_entry.id   AF-A0A023GAW8-F1
#
_cell.length_a   1.000
_cell.length_b   1.000
_cell.length_c   1.000
_cell.angle_alpha   90.00
_cell.angle_beta   90.00
_cell.angle_gamma   90.00
#
_symmetry.space_group_name_H-M   'P 1'
#
loop_
_entity.id
_entity.type
_entity.pdbx_description
1 polymer ?
#
loop_
_entity_poly.entity_id
_entity_poly.type
_entity_poly.pdbx_seq_one_letter_code
_entity_poly.pdbx_strand_id
1 'polypeptide(L)'
;YRGPYFVFVFTALILKYLEALEQSSPNANFGTDIVKVLNNSEPLWLYYQTYDNTISLESLDPSIEVYELGQTCIYNKMKDISKEYYNFTLNLIVGEDRNRLHYVGIYERQGDASNGQPSSMKVYNETGGGPFFKMSLAYSDSDGSCSVFFVTVYEEETTQESPDCEVYVPDSHIRKGPSEGCMKYFNSCCNPLKIYKPYKDTCQPW
;
A
#
# COMPACT_ATOMS: atom_id res chain seq x y z
N TYR A 1 65.60 -4.99 -10.86
CA TYR A 1 64.41 -5.53 -11.54
C TYR A 1 63.31 -5.67 -10.49
N ARG A 2 62.46 -4.63 -10.34
CA ARG A 2 61.05 -4.52 -10.78
C ARG A 2 60.08 -5.45 -10.03
N GLY A 3 59.29 -4.86 -9.11
CA GLY A 3 58.00 -5.41 -8.62
C GLY A 3 56.86 -5.21 -9.65
N PRO A 4 55.55 -5.33 -9.31
CA PRO A 4 54.95 -5.00 -8.01
C PRO A 4 53.74 -5.85 -7.50
N TYR A 5 53.47 -5.69 -6.20
CA TYR A 5 52.17 -5.50 -5.52
C TYR A 5 50.87 -5.67 -6.32
N PHE A 6 49.98 -6.57 -5.86
CA PHE A 6 48.52 -6.48 -6.07
C PHE A 6 47.78 -7.24 -4.95
N VAL A 7 47.67 -6.61 -3.78
CA VAL A 7 46.66 -6.93 -2.77
C VAL A 7 46.07 -5.59 -2.33
N PHE A 8 44.75 -5.54 -2.12
CA PHE A 8 43.95 -4.38 -1.70
C PHE A 8 43.49 -3.40 -2.79
N VAL A 9 42.52 -3.82 -3.62
CA VAL A 9 41.55 -2.86 -4.23
C VAL A 9 40.09 -3.36 -4.22
N PHE A 10 39.82 -4.65 -3.94
CA PHE A 10 38.44 -5.17 -4.04
C PHE A 10 37.52 -4.94 -2.83
N THR A 11 38.05 -4.62 -1.64
CA THR A 11 37.19 -4.32 -0.47
C THR A 11 36.64 -2.90 -0.48
N ALA A 12 37.40 -1.93 -0.98
CA ALA A 12 36.95 -0.53 -1.06
C ALA A 12 35.88 -0.32 -2.14
N LEU A 13 35.93 -1.09 -3.23
CA LEU A 13 34.92 -1.02 -4.29
C LEU A 13 33.57 -1.61 -3.84
N ILE A 14 33.58 -2.69 -3.04
CA ILE A 14 32.36 -3.28 -2.48
C ILE A 14 31.76 -2.36 -1.40
N LEU A 15 32.58 -1.72 -0.55
CA LEU A 15 32.07 -0.73 0.40
C LEU A 15 31.44 0.49 -0.31
N LYS A 16 32.09 1.03 -1.35
CA LYS A 16 31.51 2.12 -2.14
C LYS A 16 30.24 1.73 -2.88
N TYR A 17 30.11 0.47 -3.29
CA TYR A 17 28.91 -0.04 -3.94
C TYR A 17 27.76 -0.25 -2.94
N LEU A 18 28.06 -0.68 -1.71
CA LEU A 18 27.09 -0.76 -0.61
C LEU A 18 26.67 0.63 -0.12
N GLU A 19 27.60 1.58 0.01
CA GLU A 19 27.30 2.99 0.31
C GLU A 19 26.47 3.65 -0.82
N ALA A 20 26.70 3.28 -2.08
CA ALA A 20 25.89 3.74 -3.21
C ALA A 20 24.50 3.09 -3.27
N LEU A 21 24.36 1.84 -2.82
CA LEU A 21 23.06 1.17 -2.69
C LEU A 21 22.24 1.76 -1.53
N GLU A 22 22.87 2.06 -0.38
CA GLU A 22 22.21 2.81 0.71
C GLU A 22 21.81 4.24 0.30
N GLN A 23 22.56 4.89 -0.58
CA GLN A 23 22.23 6.23 -1.10
C GLN A 23 21.22 6.25 -2.26
N SER A 24 20.86 5.10 -2.81
CA SER A 24 19.90 5.00 -3.92
C SER A 24 18.46 4.76 -3.50
N SER A 25 18.18 4.59 -2.21
CA SER A 25 16.82 4.86 -1.73
C SER A 25 16.61 6.36 -1.82
N PRO A 26 15.73 6.87 -2.71
CA PRO A 26 15.41 8.27 -2.66
C PRO A 26 14.77 8.48 -1.30
N ASN A 27 15.49 9.15 -0.41
CA ASN A 27 14.93 9.95 0.67
C ASN A 27 14.03 11.03 0.03
N ALA A 28 12.92 10.57 -0.54
CA ALA A 28 11.78 11.38 -0.92
C ALA A 28 11.02 11.62 0.39
N ASN A 29 11.64 12.42 1.26
CA ASN A 29 11.02 12.94 2.47
C ASN A 29 10.01 14.05 2.06
N PHE A 30 9.08 13.70 1.17
CA PHE A 30 7.87 14.47 0.93
C PHE A 30 6.95 14.12 2.09
N GLY A 31 6.66 15.12 2.93
CA GLY A 31 5.95 14.99 4.21
C GLY A 31 4.96 13.83 4.23
N THR A 32 5.39 12.72 4.84
CA THR A 32 4.64 11.47 4.95
C THR A 32 3.58 11.62 6.02
N ASP A 33 2.64 12.54 5.82
CA ASP A 33 1.50 12.75 6.70
C ASP A 33 0.31 11.97 6.16
N ILE A 34 0.15 10.75 6.66
CA ILE A 34 -0.95 9.88 6.27
C ILE A 34 -2.31 10.51 6.60
N VAL A 35 -2.40 11.34 7.65
CA VAL A 35 -3.64 12.02 8.03
C VAL A 35 -4.04 12.99 6.94
N LYS A 36 -3.10 13.73 6.35
CA LYS A 36 -3.38 14.67 5.26
C LYS A 36 -3.96 13.97 4.03
N VAL A 37 -3.45 12.79 3.69
CA VAL A 37 -3.92 11.99 2.55
C VAL A 37 -5.30 11.38 2.83
N LEU A 38 -5.50 10.84 4.03
CA LEU A 38 -6.74 10.15 4.40
C LEU A 38 -7.87 11.09 4.81
N ASN A 39 -7.58 12.35 5.15
CA ASN A 39 -8.58 13.38 5.46
C ASN A 39 -9.26 13.90 4.18
N ASN A 40 -9.95 12.99 3.50
CA ASN A 40 -10.70 13.24 2.28
C ASN A 40 -12.12 12.69 2.43
N SER A 41 -13.12 13.48 2.03
CA SER A 41 -14.53 13.10 2.09
C SER A 41 -14.96 12.22 0.91
N GLU A 42 -14.18 12.18 -0.17
CA GLU A 42 -14.47 11.35 -1.33
C GLU A 42 -13.94 9.91 -1.17
N PRO A 43 -14.54 8.93 -1.87
CA PRO A 43 -13.99 7.58 -1.97
C PRO A 43 -12.54 7.56 -2.46
N LEU A 44 -11.68 6.82 -1.77
CA LEU A 44 -10.33 6.50 -2.21
C LEU A 44 -10.34 5.12 -2.86
N TRP A 45 -10.26 5.07 -4.19
CA TRP A 45 -10.31 3.82 -4.96
C TRP A 45 -8.95 3.15 -5.03
N LEU A 46 -8.91 1.84 -4.80
CA LEU A 46 -7.74 1.03 -5.06
C LEU A 46 -7.62 0.77 -6.57
N TYR A 47 -6.72 1.50 -7.21
CA TYR A 47 -6.54 1.48 -8.66
C TYR A 47 -5.64 0.33 -9.10
N TYR A 48 -4.47 0.20 -8.47
CA TYR A 48 -3.51 -0.87 -8.72
C TYR A 48 -3.00 -1.48 -7.41
N GLN A 49 -2.62 -2.76 -7.46
CA GLN A 49 -1.94 -3.45 -6.37
C GLN A 49 -0.94 -4.49 -6.89
N THR A 50 -0.06 -4.99 -6.01
CA THR A 50 1.02 -5.93 -6.36
C THR A 50 0.72 -7.40 -6.04
N TYR A 51 -0.28 -7.66 -5.22
CA TYR A 51 -0.71 -9.00 -4.83
C TYR A 51 -2.01 -9.40 -5.51
N ASP A 52 -2.31 -10.70 -5.51
CA ASP A 52 -3.53 -11.21 -6.10
C ASP A 52 -4.77 -10.74 -5.34
N ASN A 53 -5.81 -10.35 -6.07
CA ASN A 53 -7.10 -9.94 -5.52
C ASN A 53 -8.16 -11.05 -5.62
N THR A 54 -7.77 -12.31 -5.87
CA THR A 54 -8.70 -13.45 -5.90
C THR A 54 -8.80 -14.15 -4.55
N ILE A 55 -10.02 -14.51 -4.15
CA ILE A 55 -10.28 -15.45 -3.06
C ILE A 55 -10.56 -16.82 -3.66
N SER A 56 -9.86 -17.84 -3.16
CA SER A 56 -10.12 -19.23 -3.50
C SER A 56 -11.11 -19.84 -2.51
N LEU A 57 -12.26 -20.31 -3.00
CA LEU A 57 -13.25 -21.04 -2.21
C LEU A 57 -13.27 -22.52 -2.62
N GLU A 58 -13.41 -23.40 -1.64
CA GLU A 58 -13.68 -24.81 -1.90
C GLU A 58 -15.06 -24.94 -2.56
N SER A 59 -15.10 -25.63 -3.70
CA SER A 59 -16.33 -25.85 -4.45
C SER A 59 -17.08 -27.06 -3.89
N LEU A 60 -18.41 -26.95 -3.82
CA LEU A 60 -19.30 -28.07 -3.50
C LEU A 60 -19.50 -29.03 -4.69
N ASP A 61 -19.13 -28.58 -5.90
CA ASP A 61 -19.11 -29.43 -7.09
C ASP A 61 -17.79 -30.22 -7.13
N PRO A 62 -17.82 -31.56 -7.06
CA PRO A 62 -16.62 -32.39 -7.07
C PRO A 62 -15.84 -32.35 -8.40
N SER A 63 -16.41 -31.75 -9.46
CA SER A 63 -15.72 -31.53 -10.74
C SER A 63 -14.95 -30.22 -10.82
N ILE A 64 -15.14 -29.31 -9.85
CA ILE A 64 -14.43 -28.04 -9.74
C ILE A 64 -13.62 -28.10 -8.45
N GLU A 65 -12.30 -28.10 -8.56
CA GLU A 65 -11.42 -28.24 -7.40
C GLU A 65 -11.38 -26.95 -6.55
N VAL A 66 -11.35 -25.78 -7.22
CA VAL A 66 -11.32 -24.46 -6.58
C VAL A 66 -12.14 -23.47 -7.40
N TYR A 67 -12.95 -22.64 -6.72
CA TYR A 67 -13.69 -21.54 -7.32
C TYR A 67 -13.05 -20.20 -6.93
N GLU A 68 -12.49 -19.48 -7.89
CA GLU A 68 -11.81 -18.20 -7.66
C GLU A 68 -12.77 -17.01 -7.85
N LEU A 69 -12.87 -16.18 -6.81
CA LEU A 69 -13.64 -14.95 -6.83
C LEU A 69 -12.72 -13.73 -6.74
N GLY A 70 -12.65 -12.98 -7.84
CA GLY A 70 -11.94 -11.70 -7.87
C GLY A 70 -12.66 -10.62 -7.04
N GLN A 71 -11.89 -9.94 -6.20
CA GLN A 71 -12.31 -8.73 -5.50
C GLN A 71 -12.11 -7.52 -6.42
N THR A 72 -13.14 -6.74 -6.67
CA THR A 72 -13.08 -5.60 -7.59
C THR A 72 -13.84 -4.40 -7.03
N CYS A 73 -13.68 -3.23 -7.65
CA CYS A 73 -14.33 -1.99 -7.22
C CYS A 73 -14.09 -1.69 -5.74
N ILE A 74 -12.84 -1.84 -5.31
CA ILE A 74 -12.41 -1.68 -3.93
C ILE A 74 -12.18 -0.19 -3.66
N TYR A 75 -12.81 0.36 -2.61
CA TYR A 75 -12.55 1.71 -2.15
C TYR A 75 -12.74 1.89 -0.64
N ASN A 76 -11.95 2.79 -0.09
CA ASN A 76 -12.09 3.28 1.28
C ASN A 76 -12.98 4.52 1.30
N LYS A 77 -13.93 4.56 2.24
CA LYS A 77 -14.74 5.74 2.51
C LYS A 77 -14.62 6.14 3.97
N MET A 78 -14.09 7.34 4.20
CA MET A 78 -13.93 7.89 5.55
C MET A 78 -15.30 8.06 6.23
N LYS A 79 -15.38 7.63 7.49
CA LYS A 79 -16.48 7.96 8.41
C LYS A 79 -16.09 9.12 9.30
N ASP A 80 -14.95 9.01 9.97
CA ASP A 80 -14.35 10.08 10.79
C ASP A 80 -12.85 9.86 10.93
N ILE A 81 -12.14 10.93 11.27
CA ILE A 81 -10.69 10.95 11.38
C ILE A 81 -10.29 11.87 12.53
N SER A 82 -9.24 11.49 13.25
CA SER A 82 -8.66 12.29 14.32
C SER A 82 -7.14 12.34 14.17
N LYS A 83 -6.45 12.86 15.19
CA LYS A 83 -5.00 12.77 15.25
C LYS A 83 -4.52 11.35 15.53
N GLU A 84 -5.37 10.49 16.08
CA GLU A 84 -5.01 9.17 16.63
C GLU A 84 -5.51 8.00 15.78
N TYR A 85 -6.59 8.22 15.03
CA TYR A 85 -7.22 7.15 14.27
C TYR A 85 -7.87 7.64 12.97
N TYR A 86 -8.17 6.68 12.10
CA TYR A 86 -8.94 6.78 10.87
C TYR A 86 -10.05 5.73 10.87
N ASN A 87 -11.31 6.14 10.91
CA ASN A 87 -12.45 5.24 10.85
C ASN A 87 -13.05 5.26 9.44
N PHE A 88 -13.22 4.10 8.84
CA PHE A 88 -13.61 4.00 7.44
C PHE A 88 -14.39 2.72 7.13
N THR A 89 -15.02 2.72 5.96
CA THR A 89 -15.50 1.49 5.32
C THR A 89 -14.60 1.10 4.17
N LEU A 90 -14.22 -0.18 4.14
CA LEU A 90 -13.73 -0.82 2.93
C LEU A 90 -14.94 -1.39 2.20
N ASN A 91 -15.22 -0.87 1.01
CA ASN A 91 -16.31 -1.33 0.16
C ASN A 91 -15.69 -2.05 -1.04
N LEU A 92 -16.23 -3.21 -1.39
CA LEU A 92 -15.70 -4.05 -2.46
C LEU A 92 -16.80 -4.92 -3.06
N ILE A 93 -16.57 -5.40 -4.29
CA ILE A 93 -17.38 -6.43 -4.92
C ILE A 93 -16.58 -7.74 -4.88
N VAL A 94 -17.19 -8.81 -4.37
CA VAL A 94 -16.64 -10.17 -4.42
C VAL A 94 -17.56 -11.00 -5.30
N GLY A 95 -17.08 -11.42 -6.47
CA GLY A 95 -17.97 -11.99 -7.49
C GLY A 95 -18.99 -10.95 -7.98
N GLU A 96 -20.26 -11.12 -7.63
CA GLU A 96 -21.34 -10.18 -7.93
C GLU A 96 -21.85 -9.43 -6.68
N ASP A 97 -21.38 -9.80 -5.49
CA ASP A 97 -21.91 -9.30 -4.23
C ASP A 97 -21.17 -8.06 -3.75
N ARG A 98 -21.95 -7.03 -3.40
CA ARG A 98 -21.43 -5.81 -2.75
C ARG A 98 -21.22 -6.04 -1.27
N ASN A 99 -20.00 -5.84 -0.82
CA ASN A 99 -19.57 -6.03 0.55
C ASN A 99 -19.11 -4.70 1.14
N ARG A 100 -19.34 -4.53 2.44
CA ARG A 100 -18.93 -3.37 3.22
C ARG A 100 -18.38 -3.84 4.55
N LEU A 101 -17.09 -3.60 4.77
CA LEU A 101 -16.37 -3.93 5.99
C LEU A 101 -16.10 -2.65 6.78
N HIS A 102 -16.16 -2.74 8.10
CA HIS A 102 -15.96 -1.62 9.02
C HIS A 102 -14.61 -1.73 9.72
N TYR A 103 -13.78 -0.71 9.56
CA TYR A 103 -12.41 -0.71 10.05
C TYR A 103 -12.04 0.59 10.77
N VAL A 104 -11.08 0.45 11.69
CA VAL A 104 -10.42 1.54 12.37
C VAL A 104 -8.92 1.37 12.22
N GLY A 105 -8.28 2.33 11.55
CA GLY A 105 -6.83 2.48 11.52
C GLY A 105 -6.34 3.26 12.73
N ILE A 106 -5.40 2.72 13.49
CA ILE A 106 -4.74 3.40 14.61
C ILE A 106 -3.34 3.82 14.16
N TYR A 107 -3.03 5.12 14.26
CA TYR A 107 -1.77 5.66 13.76
C TYR A 107 -0.58 5.24 14.63
N GLU A 108 0.51 4.84 13.98
CA GLU A 108 1.78 4.59 14.66
C GLU A 108 2.58 5.89 14.74
N ARG A 109 2.77 6.41 15.97
CA ARG A 109 3.68 7.52 16.23
C ARG A 109 5.00 6.96 16.76
N GLN A 110 6.10 7.18 16.05
CA GLN A 110 7.43 6.94 16.62
C GLN A 110 7.71 7.96 17.74
N GLY A 111 8.53 7.55 18.72
CA GLY A 111 8.69 8.16 20.05
C GLY A 111 8.85 9.68 20.14
N ASP A 112 8.41 10.21 21.28
CA ASP A 112 8.45 11.61 21.73
C ASP A 112 7.88 12.65 20.76
N ALA A 113 6.58 12.50 20.47
CA ALA A 113 5.46 13.46 20.53
C ALA A 113 5.68 14.98 20.31
N SER A 114 6.82 15.43 19.77
CA SER A 114 7.15 16.84 19.69
C SER A 114 7.14 17.39 18.27
N ASN A 115 7.10 16.57 17.20
CA ASN A 115 6.83 17.02 15.81
C ASN A 115 6.42 15.94 14.77
N GLY A 116 6.28 14.65 15.12
CA GLY A 116 6.09 13.57 14.13
C GLY A 116 4.64 13.40 13.65
N GLN A 117 4.34 13.85 12.43
CA GLN A 117 3.11 13.44 11.72
C GLN A 117 3.18 11.92 11.48
N PRO A 118 2.10 11.17 11.74
CA PRO A 118 2.11 9.74 11.51
C PRO A 118 2.21 9.45 10.01
N SER A 119 3.02 8.44 9.67
CA SER A 119 3.19 7.96 8.29
C SER A 119 2.55 6.61 8.06
N SER A 120 2.05 5.95 9.11
CA SER A 120 1.46 4.61 9.02
C SER A 120 0.36 4.39 10.04
N MET A 121 -0.48 3.38 9.78
CA MET A 121 -1.54 2.93 10.66
C MET A 121 -1.66 1.40 10.66
N LYS A 122 -2.03 0.84 11.80
CA LYS A 122 -2.49 -0.55 11.92
C LYS A 122 -4.01 -0.60 11.87
N VAL A 123 -4.55 -1.50 11.07
CA VAL A 123 -6.00 -1.58 10.82
C VAL A 123 -6.62 -2.72 11.60
N TYR A 124 -7.67 -2.39 12.35
CA TYR A 124 -8.47 -3.27 13.20
C TYR A 124 -9.92 -3.21 12.73
N ASN A 125 -10.73 -4.21 13.08
CA ASN A 125 -12.19 -4.10 12.91
C ASN A 125 -12.77 -3.15 13.97
N GLU A 126 -14.06 -2.81 13.82
CA GLU A 126 -14.75 -1.91 14.74
C GLU A 126 -14.90 -2.44 16.18
N THR A 127 -14.72 -3.75 16.41
CA THR A 127 -14.80 -4.37 17.74
C THR A 127 -13.43 -4.52 18.42
N GLY A 128 -12.34 -4.05 17.77
CA GLY A 128 -10.97 -4.13 18.28
C GLY A 128 -10.22 -5.42 17.95
N GLY A 129 -10.79 -6.32 17.16
CA GLY A 129 -10.10 -7.46 16.58
C GLY A 129 -9.08 -7.02 15.52
N GLY A 130 -7.91 -7.67 15.51
CA GLY A 130 -6.78 -7.35 14.64
C GLY A 130 -5.46 -7.20 15.42
N PRO A 131 -4.43 -6.55 14.84
CA PRO A 131 -4.47 -5.87 13.54
C PRO A 131 -4.52 -6.86 12.37
N PHE A 132 -5.28 -6.54 11.32
CA PHE A 132 -5.36 -7.35 10.09
C PHE A 132 -4.26 -6.99 9.10
N PHE A 133 -3.95 -5.70 8.99
CA PHE A 133 -2.88 -5.21 8.13
C PHE A 133 -2.36 -3.87 8.63
N LYS A 134 -1.18 -3.49 8.17
CA LYS A 134 -0.57 -2.17 8.34
C LYS A 134 -0.50 -1.47 7.00
N MET A 135 -0.91 -0.20 6.96
CA MET A 135 -0.73 0.68 5.82
C MET A 135 0.30 1.76 6.15
N SER A 136 1.28 1.97 5.28
CA SER A 136 2.28 3.04 5.41
C SER A 136 2.31 3.88 4.15
N LEU A 137 2.16 5.20 4.27
CA LEU A 137 2.21 6.12 3.14
C LEU A 137 3.65 6.16 2.59
N ALA A 138 3.80 5.73 1.35
CA ALA A 138 5.09 5.67 0.65
C ALA A 138 5.30 6.89 -0.25
N TYR A 139 4.22 7.33 -0.90
CA TYR A 139 4.22 8.49 -1.80
C TYR A 139 2.82 9.13 -1.86
N SER A 140 2.76 10.43 -2.06
CA SER A 140 1.54 11.12 -2.46
C SER A 140 1.86 12.29 -3.38
N ASP A 141 0.97 12.54 -4.34
CA ASP A 141 1.04 13.76 -5.13
C ASP A 141 0.73 14.98 -4.26
N SER A 142 1.38 16.10 -4.55
CA SER A 142 1.22 17.34 -3.77
C SER A 142 -0.21 17.90 -3.82
N ASP A 143 -0.95 17.60 -4.90
CA ASP A 143 -2.36 17.98 -5.09
C ASP A 143 -3.35 16.94 -4.55
N GLY A 144 -2.86 15.82 -3.99
CA GLY A 144 -3.68 14.74 -3.46
C GLY A 144 -4.34 13.84 -4.51
N SER A 145 -3.98 13.97 -5.80
CA SER A 145 -4.61 13.21 -6.88
C SER A 145 -4.26 11.71 -6.91
N CYS A 146 -3.17 11.31 -6.26
CA CYS A 146 -2.77 9.91 -6.13
C CYS A 146 -1.94 9.67 -4.86
N SER A 147 -1.97 8.45 -4.35
CA SER A 147 -1.11 8.02 -3.25
C SER A 147 -0.70 6.55 -3.42
N VAL A 148 0.52 6.24 -3.00
CA VAL A 148 1.04 4.87 -2.93
C VAL A 148 1.23 4.50 -1.47
N PHE A 149 0.72 3.34 -1.09
CA PHE A 149 0.87 2.78 0.25
C PHE A 149 1.63 1.46 0.19
N PHE A 150 2.49 1.24 1.18
CA PHE A 150 2.94 -0.10 1.52
C PHE A 150 1.90 -0.77 2.42
N VAL A 151 1.56 -2.02 2.12
CA VAL A 151 0.64 -2.84 2.88
C VAL A 151 1.36 -4.08 3.38
N THR A 152 1.23 -4.36 4.67
CA THR A 152 1.71 -5.61 5.28
C THR A 152 0.53 -6.28 5.95
N VAL A 153 0.13 -7.44 5.45
CA VAL A 153 -0.93 -8.25 6.08
C VAL A 153 -0.33 -9.01 7.26
N TYR A 154 -1.07 -9.06 8.37
CA TYR A 154 -0.71 -9.86 9.52
C TYR A 154 -1.42 -11.22 9.42
N GLU A 155 -0.70 -12.26 9.00
CA GLU A 155 -1.15 -13.65 9.04
C GLU A 155 -0.53 -14.36 10.25
N GLU A 156 -1.23 -15.34 10.82
CA GLU A 156 -0.85 -15.97 12.11
C GLU A 156 0.52 -16.66 12.11
N GLU A 157 1.09 -17.01 10.94
CA GLU A 157 2.29 -17.83 10.86
C GLU A 157 3.43 -17.29 9.98
N THR A 158 3.25 -16.19 9.25
CA THR A 158 4.35 -15.62 8.43
C THR A 158 4.35 -14.10 8.46
N THR A 159 5.52 -13.51 8.73
CA THR A 159 5.77 -12.10 8.40
C THR A 159 6.23 -12.03 6.96
N GLN A 160 5.44 -11.35 6.12
CA GLN A 160 5.76 -11.10 4.72
C GLN A 160 7.19 -10.50 4.60
N GLU A 161 8.06 -11.10 3.77
CA GLU A 161 9.46 -10.66 3.61
C GLU A 161 9.57 -9.25 3.01
N SER A 162 8.57 -8.82 2.25
CA SER A 162 8.46 -7.49 1.66
C SER A 162 7.00 -7.01 1.70
N PRO A 163 6.74 -5.72 1.99
CA PRO A 163 5.39 -5.20 1.92
C PRO A 163 4.88 -5.19 0.48
N ASP A 164 3.59 -5.44 0.33
CA ASP A 164 2.88 -5.17 -0.90
C ASP A 164 2.70 -3.66 -1.12
N CYS A 165 2.35 -3.28 -2.34
CA CYS A 165 2.00 -1.89 -2.67
C CYS A 165 0.58 -1.77 -3.19
N GLU A 166 -0.05 -0.67 -2.83
CA GLU A 166 -1.36 -0.24 -3.29
C GLU A 166 -1.30 1.19 -3.82
N VAL A 167 -1.98 1.44 -4.95
CA VAL A 167 -2.15 2.77 -5.54
C VAL A 167 -3.59 3.22 -5.36
N TYR A 168 -3.79 4.30 -4.62
CA TYR A 168 -5.10 4.91 -4.40
C TYR A 168 -5.27 6.18 -5.22
N VAL A 169 -6.47 6.32 -5.79
CA VAL A 169 -6.89 7.50 -6.54
C VAL A 169 -8.23 7.97 -6.00
N PRO A 170 -8.38 9.25 -5.63
CA PRO A 170 -9.67 9.77 -5.19
C PRO A 170 -10.71 9.80 -6.33
N ASP A 171 -12.00 9.71 -5.98
CA ASP A 171 -13.11 9.65 -6.95
C ASP A 171 -13.09 10.78 -7.99
N SER A 172 -12.77 12.01 -7.57
CA SER A 172 -12.63 13.17 -8.47
C SER A 172 -11.54 13.00 -9.56
N HIS A 173 -10.54 12.17 -9.31
CA HIS A 173 -9.41 11.92 -10.21
C HIS A 173 -9.49 10.57 -10.93
N ILE A 174 -10.44 9.72 -10.55
CA ILE A 174 -10.45 8.31 -10.95
C ILE A 174 -10.53 8.09 -12.46
N ARG A 175 -11.25 8.96 -13.18
CA ARG A 175 -11.37 8.91 -14.65
C ARG A 175 -10.07 9.21 -15.37
N LYS A 176 -9.20 10.02 -14.77
CA LYS A 176 -7.85 10.29 -15.30
C LYS A 176 -6.88 9.17 -14.90
N GLY A 177 -7.15 8.52 -13.77
CA GLY A 177 -6.29 7.49 -13.18
C GLY A 177 -5.12 8.09 -12.39
N PRO A 178 -4.19 7.24 -11.94
CA PRO A 178 -2.98 7.66 -11.24
C PRO A 178 -2.14 8.64 -12.06
N SER A 179 -1.51 9.61 -11.41
CA SER A 179 -0.57 10.53 -12.06
C SER A 179 0.70 9.80 -12.54
N GLU A 180 1.45 10.44 -13.45
CA GLU A 180 2.76 9.93 -13.88
C GLU A 180 3.75 9.84 -12.71
N GLY A 181 3.72 10.80 -11.77
CA GLY A 181 4.58 10.81 -10.58
C GLY A 181 4.31 9.61 -9.67
N CYS A 182 3.02 9.34 -9.41
CA CYS A 182 2.57 8.21 -8.64
C CYS A 182 2.98 6.87 -9.27
N MET A 183 2.77 6.71 -10.58
CA MET A 183 3.16 5.48 -11.29
C MET A 183 4.67 5.32 -11.40
N LYS A 184 5.43 6.41 -11.54
CA LYS A 184 6.89 6.37 -11.52
C LYS A 184 7.38 5.87 -10.15
N TYR A 185 6.82 6.38 -9.05
CA TYR A 185 7.15 5.89 -7.72
C TYR A 185 6.79 4.40 -7.58
N PHE A 186 5.55 4.02 -7.88
CA PHE A 186 5.06 2.64 -7.78
C PHE A 186 5.93 1.66 -8.58
N ASN A 187 6.23 1.96 -9.84
CA ASN A 187 7.04 1.07 -10.68
C ASN A 187 8.49 0.98 -10.24
N SER A 188 9.06 2.06 -9.68
CA SER A 188 10.47 2.07 -9.26
C SER A 188 10.70 1.46 -7.88
N CYS A 189 9.82 1.75 -6.93
CA CYS A 189 9.99 1.39 -5.53
C CYS A 189 9.34 0.04 -5.20
N CYS A 190 8.15 -0.22 -5.73
CA CYS A 190 7.46 -1.50 -5.54
C CYS A 190 7.96 -2.57 -6.52
N ASN A 191 8.53 -2.15 -7.67
CA ASN A 191 9.08 -3.00 -8.73
C ASN A 191 8.24 -4.28 -8.99
N PRO A 192 6.93 -4.14 -9.28
CA PRO A 192 6.03 -5.27 -9.31
C PRO A 192 6.34 -6.22 -10.46
N LEU A 193 6.42 -7.52 -10.17
CA LEU A 193 6.48 -8.56 -11.21
C LEU A 193 5.17 -8.65 -11.99
N LYS A 194 4.05 -8.38 -11.31
CA LYS A 194 2.69 -8.35 -11.87
C LYS A 194 1.90 -7.23 -11.21
N ILE A 195 1.10 -6.54 -12.00
CA ILE A 195 0.20 -5.47 -11.54
C ILE A 195 -1.23 -5.95 -11.68
N TYR A 196 -1.98 -5.87 -10.59
CA TYR A 196 -3.41 -6.18 -10.55
C TYR A 196 -4.20 -4.87 -10.54
N LYS A 197 -5.35 -4.85 -11.24
CA LYS A 197 -6.20 -3.66 -11.38
C LYS A 197 -7.61 -3.96 -10.85
N PRO A 198 -7.87 -3.80 -9.54
CA PRO A 198 -9.20 -4.01 -8.97
C PRO A 198 -10.25 -3.02 -9.48
N TYR A 199 -9.83 -1.80 -9.83
CA TYR A 199 -10.71 -0.77 -10.39
C TYR A 199 -11.08 -1.05 -11.86
N LYS A 200 -12.37 -0.88 -12.16
CA LYS A 200 -12.94 -0.93 -13.51
C LYS A 200 -13.71 0.35 -13.78
N ASP A 201 -13.81 0.77 -15.04
CA ASP A 201 -14.55 2.01 -15.42
C ASP A 201 -16.06 1.92 -15.10
N THR A 202 -16.57 0.71 -14.88
CA THR A 202 -17.95 0.44 -14.45
C THR A 202 -18.16 0.59 -12.93
N CYS A 203 -17.08 0.75 -12.14
CA CYS A 203 -17.19 0.89 -10.69
C CYS A 203 -17.84 2.23 -10.34
N GLN A 204 -18.77 2.19 -9.38
CA GLN A 204 -19.46 3.35 -8.84
C GLN A 204 -19.56 3.22 -7.33
N PRO A 205 -19.46 4.30 -6.55
CA PRO A 205 -19.56 4.23 -5.10
C PRO A 205 -21.01 3.93 -4.65
N TRP A 206 -21.16 3.22 -3.53
CA TRP A 206 -22.42 2.91 -2.86
C TRP A 206 -22.38 3.07 -1.33
#